data_AF-A0A317E823-F1
#
_entry.id   AF-A0A317E823-F1
#
_cell.length_a   1.000
_cell.length_b   1.000
_cell.length_c   1.000
_cell.angle_alpha   90.00
_cell.angle_beta   90.00
_cell.angle_gamma   90.00
#
_symmetry.space_group_name_H-M   'P 1'
#
loop_
_entity.id
_entity.type
_entity.pdbx_description
1 polymer ?
#
loop_
_entity_poly.entity_id
_entity_poly.type
_entity_poly.pdbx_seq_one_letter_code
_entity_poly.pdbx_strand_id
1 'polypeptide(L)'
;MFQPQGGEGPHLPAWVMPAAYGILAVIGLVSAYLFLSAIYGFGWAGFLVVIGVALVGGLIGVGLSFIPVGPADYRRTFRWVSGGFFAIVALWAIHASPYGEASDRRAASAAITGAASVSDAHARLQALAGSNPYAAYALYEIKRRAETRNAIKAIFDQVQGDNVPWGLDFDPADKAALQALHSRLLDIDVLLSSVPDQVVAQLQKERADLNAAAEKLDLSNQFRAEMQQPMGQRQKELGTFYVALAVTTRKAAGTIADIALALQAGKATKGADGKFAYGDDATKAKVEPLIAQLTEARGVIAKLAEAAKALDQRYGDGSQQR
;
A
#
# COMPACT_ATOMS: atom_id res chain seq x y z
N MET A 1 -30.08 88.87 0.55
CA MET A 1 -30.15 87.88 -0.54
C MET A 1 -28.86 87.09 -0.50
N PHE A 2 -28.93 85.81 -0.12
CA PHE A 2 -27.78 84.92 -0.08
C PHE A 2 -27.87 83.97 -1.28
N GLN A 3 -26.89 84.04 -2.18
CA GLN A 3 -26.67 83.05 -3.22
C GLN A 3 -26.01 81.81 -2.59
N PRO A 4 -26.51 80.58 -2.85
CA PRO A 4 -25.83 79.37 -2.43
C PRO A 4 -24.61 79.09 -3.33
N GLN A 5 -23.46 78.88 -2.68
CA GLN A 5 -22.25 78.33 -3.30
C GLN A 5 -22.54 76.91 -3.81
N GLY A 6 -22.33 76.67 -5.10
CA GLY A 6 -22.33 75.32 -5.68
C GLY A 6 -21.09 74.57 -5.23
N GLY A 7 -21.26 73.61 -4.33
CA GLY A 7 -20.20 72.69 -3.92
C GLY A 7 -19.89 71.70 -5.03
N GLU A 8 -18.68 71.77 -5.57
CA GLU A 8 -18.06 70.69 -6.31
C GLU A 8 -17.96 69.47 -5.38
N GLY A 9 -18.72 68.42 -5.69
CA GLY A 9 -18.58 67.13 -5.00
C GLY A 9 -17.17 66.55 -5.24
N PRO A 10 -16.64 65.72 -4.33
CA PRO A 10 -15.29 65.18 -4.46
C PRO A 10 -15.13 64.42 -5.77
N HIS A 11 -14.34 64.98 -6.68
CA HIS A 11 -14.00 64.36 -7.97
C HIS A 11 -13.09 63.16 -7.70
N LEU A 12 -13.56 61.96 -8.06
CA LEU A 12 -12.71 60.76 -8.02
C LEU A 12 -11.50 60.98 -8.95
N PRO A 13 -10.27 60.61 -8.53
CA PRO A 13 -9.12 60.66 -9.41
C PRO A 13 -9.39 59.86 -10.69
N ALA A 14 -9.09 60.43 -11.86
CA ALA A 14 -9.44 59.86 -13.16
C ALA A 14 -8.91 58.44 -13.42
N TRP A 15 -7.91 57.99 -12.64
CA TRP A 15 -7.33 56.64 -12.72
C TRP A 15 -8.13 55.56 -11.97
N VAL A 16 -9.07 55.93 -11.10
CA VAL A 16 -9.85 54.97 -10.28
C VAL A 16 -10.79 54.12 -11.15
N MET A 17 -11.42 54.71 -12.16
CA MET A 17 -12.29 53.97 -13.09
C MET A 17 -11.50 52.98 -13.97
N PRO A 18 -10.42 53.36 -14.67
CA PRO A 18 -9.58 52.43 -15.41
C PRO A 18 -8.95 51.34 -14.54
N ALA A 19 -8.51 51.66 -13.32
CA ALA A 19 -7.95 50.66 -12.40
C ALA A 19 -9.02 49.65 -11.94
N ALA A 20 -10.25 50.10 -11.65
CA ALA A 20 -11.36 49.22 -11.31
C ALA A 20 -11.77 48.32 -12.49
N TYR A 21 -11.81 48.85 -13.72
CA TYR A 21 -12.06 48.05 -14.93
C TYR A 21 -10.90 47.10 -15.26
N GLY A 22 -9.66 47.50 -15.02
CA GLY A 22 -8.47 46.65 -15.19
C GLY A 22 -8.45 45.49 -14.19
N ILE A 23 -8.80 45.75 -12.93
CA ILE A 23 -8.97 44.70 -11.92
C ILE A 23 -10.12 43.78 -12.29
N LEU A 24 -11.27 44.31 -12.73
CA LEU A 24 -12.40 43.50 -13.22
C LEU A 24 -12.05 42.66 -14.46
N ALA A 25 -11.23 43.18 -15.38
CA ALA A 25 -10.80 42.46 -16.57
C ALA A 25 -9.83 41.32 -16.23
N VAL A 26 -8.88 41.55 -15.32
CA VAL A 26 -7.98 40.51 -14.81
C VAL A 26 -8.76 39.46 -14.01
N ILE A 27 -9.73 39.89 -13.20
CA ILE A 27 -10.65 38.98 -12.50
C ILE A 27 -11.46 38.16 -13.51
N GLY A 28 -12.01 38.78 -14.55
CA GLY A 28 -12.76 38.08 -15.59
C GLY A 28 -11.91 37.04 -16.34
N LEU A 29 -10.66 37.37 -16.66
CA LEU A 29 -9.72 36.46 -17.32
C LEU A 29 -9.31 35.29 -16.43
N VAL A 30 -8.99 35.57 -15.16
CA VAL A 30 -8.64 34.53 -14.17
C VAL A 30 -9.85 33.64 -13.89
N SER A 31 -11.04 34.22 -13.73
CA SER A 31 -12.28 33.45 -13.54
C SER A 31 -12.65 32.62 -14.76
N ALA A 32 -12.49 33.14 -15.98
CA ALA A 32 -12.76 32.38 -17.21
C ALA A 32 -11.77 31.21 -17.38
N TYR A 33 -10.48 31.44 -17.11
CA TYR A 33 -9.46 30.40 -17.14
C TYR A 33 -9.70 29.30 -16.09
N LEU A 34 -10.08 29.70 -14.87
CA LEU A 34 -10.44 28.77 -13.80
C LEU A 34 -11.74 27.99 -14.13
N PHE A 35 -12.72 28.64 -14.76
CA PHE A 35 -13.96 28.00 -15.20
C PHE A 35 -13.73 26.97 -16.31
N LEU A 36 -12.91 27.30 -17.31
CA LEU A 36 -12.47 26.36 -18.36
C LEU A 36 -11.70 25.17 -17.78
N SER A 37 -10.84 25.41 -16.78
CA SER A 37 -10.06 24.36 -16.10
C SER A 37 -10.94 23.44 -15.24
N ALA A 38 -11.96 23.98 -14.57
CA ALA A 38 -12.90 23.21 -13.74
C ALA A 38 -13.79 22.26 -14.56
N ILE A 39 -14.26 22.70 -15.74
CA ILE A 39 -15.06 21.86 -16.65
C ILE A 39 -14.22 20.70 -17.20
N TYR A 40 -12.93 20.93 -17.49
CA TYR A 40 -12.04 19.92 -18.06
C TYR A 40 -11.56 18.89 -17.03
N GLY A 41 -11.40 19.27 -15.76
CA GLY A 41 -10.87 18.41 -14.69
C GLY A 41 -11.89 17.62 -13.87
N PHE A 42 -13.12 18.13 -13.69
CA PHE A 42 -14.05 17.61 -12.66
C PHE A 42 -15.48 17.33 -13.14
N GLY A 43 -15.80 17.61 -14.41
CA GLY A 43 -17.15 17.42 -14.95
C GLY A 43 -18.23 18.19 -14.18
N TRP A 44 -19.47 17.68 -14.17
CA TRP A 44 -20.65 18.36 -13.60
C TRP A 44 -20.60 18.61 -12.08
N ALA A 45 -19.82 17.83 -11.32
CA ALA A 45 -19.71 18.00 -9.87
C ALA A 45 -18.93 19.27 -9.48
N GLY A 46 -17.89 19.61 -10.24
CA GLY A 46 -17.14 20.86 -10.05
C GLY A 46 -18.00 22.10 -10.30
N PHE A 47 -18.93 22.04 -11.26
CA PHE A 47 -19.86 23.12 -11.58
C PHE A 47 -20.81 23.46 -10.42
N LEU A 48 -21.36 22.46 -9.72
CA LEU A 48 -22.27 22.67 -8.59
C LEU A 48 -21.57 23.30 -7.37
N VAL A 49 -20.31 22.93 -7.12
CA VAL A 49 -19.51 23.49 -6.02
C VAL A 49 -19.16 24.96 -6.30
N VAL A 50 -18.83 25.31 -7.55
CA VAL A 50 -18.59 26.70 -7.97
C VAL A 50 -19.86 27.56 -7.81
N ILE A 51 -21.03 27.03 -8.18
CA ILE A 51 -22.32 27.71 -7.96
C ILE A 51 -22.61 27.91 -6.47
N GLY A 52 -22.37 26.88 -5.65
CA GLY A 52 -22.59 26.95 -4.20
C GLY A 52 -21.72 28.02 -3.53
N VAL A 53 -20.45 28.11 -3.92
CA VAL A 53 -19.54 29.15 -3.42
C VAL A 53 -19.89 30.54 -3.94
N ALA A 54 -20.31 30.67 -5.20
CA ALA A 54 -20.81 31.93 -5.73
C ALA A 54 -22.07 32.40 -4.99
N LEU A 55 -22.96 31.48 -4.60
CA LEU A 55 -24.14 31.77 -3.78
C LEU A 55 -23.77 32.25 -2.37
N VAL A 56 -22.84 31.58 -1.69
CA VAL A 56 -22.38 31.98 -0.35
C VAL A 56 -21.65 33.33 -0.39
N GLY A 57 -20.76 33.54 -1.37
CA GLY A 57 -20.09 34.82 -1.60
C GLY A 57 -21.08 35.94 -1.93
N GLY A 58 -22.13 35.63 -2.71
CA GLY A 58 -23.25 36.52 -2.97
C GLY A 58 -24.03 36.89 -1.70
N LEU A 59 -24.35 35.92 -0.84
CA LEU A 59 -25.05 36.14 0.42
C LEU A 59 -24.22 36.95 1.42
N ILE A 60 -22.91 36.72 1.51
CA ILE A 60 -22.00 37.53 2.34
C ILE A 60 -21.89 38.95 1.80
N GLY A 61 -21.81 39.12 0.48
CA GLY A 61 -21.86 40.44 -0.17
C GLY A 61 -23.17 41.19 0.09
N VAL A 62 -24.29 40.47 0.17
CA VAL A 62 -25.60 41.00 0.58
C VAL A 62 -25.64 41.30 2.09
N GLY A 63 -25.06 40.48 2.95
CA GLY A 63 -24.99 40.74 4.40
C GLY A 63 -24.17 42.00 4.73
N LEU A 64 -23.00 42.15 4.08
CA LEU A 64 -22.15 43.34 4.18
C LEU A 64 -22.82 44.58 3.58
N SER A 65 -23.90 44.42 2.80
CA SER A 65 -24.66 45.52 2.22
C SER A 65 -25.47 46.32 3.26
N PHE A 66 -25.71 45.76 4.45
CA PHE A 66 -26.48 46.42 5.52
C PHE A 66 -25.62 47.22 6.52
N ILE A 67 -24.28 47.20 6.38
CA ILE A 67 -23.38 48.00 7.22
C ILE A 67 -23.27 49.42 6.62
N PRO A 68 -23.64 50.49 7.36
CA PRO A 68 -23.69 51.84 6.80
C PRO A 68 -22.30 52.48 6.77
N VAL A 69 -21.50 52.15 5.76
CA VAL A 69 -20.21 52.80 5.50
C VAL A 69 -20.38 53.78 4.34
N GLY A 70 -20.62 55.06 4.64
CA GLY A 70 -20.52 56.17 3.68
C GLY A 70 -21.62 56.30 2.62
N PRO A 71 -21.43 57.22 1.64
CA PRO A 71 -22.38 57.54 0.56
C PRO A 71 -22.70 56.36 -0.36
N ALA A 72 -23.87 56.36 -1.00
CA ALA A 72 -24.45 55.22 -1.73
C ALA A 72 -23.54 54.62 -2.82
N ASP A 73 -22.77 55.46 -3.54
CA ASP A 73 -21.89 55.02 -4.62
C ASP A 73 -20.67 54.22 -4.12
N TYR A 74 -20.13 54.57 -2.95
CA TYR A 74 -19.04 53.84 -2.31
C TYR A 74 -19.48 52.44 -1.85
N ARG A 75 -20.73 52.31 -1.39
CA ARG A 75 -21.29 51.03 -0.96
C ARG A 75 -21.37 50.04 -2.10
N ARG A 76 -21.79 50.48 -3.29
CA ARG A 76 -21.92 49.60 -4.46
C ARG A 76 -20.57 49.03 -4.89
N THR A 77 -19.55 49.87 -5.02
CA THR A 77 -18.20 49.45 -5.44
C THR A 77 -17.53 48.57 -4.39
N PHE A 78 -17.61 48.92 -3.11
CA PHE A 78 -17.05 48.11 -2.02
C PHE A 78 -17.69 46.71 -1.94
N ARG A 79 -19.01 46.60 -2.21
CA ARG A 79 -19.73 45.31 -2.26
C ARG A 79 -19.26 44.41 -3.39
N TRP A 80 -19.09 44.95 -4.59
CA TRP A 80 -18.62 44.18 -5.75
C TRP A 80 -17.16 43.72 -5.56
N VAL A 81 -16.30 44.59 -5.03
CA VAL A 81 -14.89 44.27 -4.77
C VAL A 81 -14.78 43.20 -3.66
N SER A 82 -15.51 43.35 -2.56
CA SER A 82 -15.46 42.38 -1.45
C SER A 82 -16.08 41.03 -1.83
N GLY A 83 -17.24 41.05 -2.49
CA GLY A 83 -17.90 39.82 -2.99
C GLY A 83 -17.04 39.10 -4.03
N GLY A 84 -16.41 39.84 -4.94
CA GLY A 84 -15.45 39.30 -5.89
C GLY A 84 -14.22 38.70 -5.20
N PHE A 85 -13.66 39.39 -4.20
CA PHE A 85 -12.52 38.91 -3.42
C PHE A 85 -12.84 37.60 -2.67
N PHE A 86 -13.97 37.54 -1.94
CA PHE A 86 -14.37 36.33 -1.22
C PHE A 86 -14.71 35.17 -2.17
N ALA A 87 -15.33 35.44 -3.33
CA ALA A 87 -15.55 34.43 -4.36
C ALA A 87 -14.23 33.87 -4.91
N ILE A 88 -13.23 34.72 -5.15
CA ILE A 88 -11.89 34.31 -5.59
C ILE A 88 -11.18 33.50 -4.50
N VAL A 89 -11.18 33.95 -3.25
CA VAL A 89 -10.56 33.21 -2.13
C VAL A 89 -11.20 31.84 -1.95
N ALA A 90 -12.53 31.75 -2.07
CA ALA A 90 -13.24 30.47 -1.95
C ALA A 90 -13.02 29.56 -3.18
N LEU A 91 -12.95 30.11 -4.40
CA LEU A 91 -12.51 29.38 -5.60
C LEU A 91 -11.07 28.86 -5.45
N TRP A 92 -10.17 29.66 -4.88
CA TRP A 92 -8.78 29.30 -4.63
C TRP A 92 -8.67 28.21 -3.55
N ALA A 93 -9.46 28.30 -2.48
CA ALA A 93 -9.51 27.28 -1.42
C ALA A 93 -9.98 25.91 -1.94
N ILE A 94 -10.97 25.87 -2.84
CA ILE A 94 -11.44 24.63 -3.48
C ILE A 94 -10.36 24.03 -4.39
N HIS A 95 -9.58 24.86 -5.10
CA HIS A 95 -8.54 24.39 -6.02
C HIS A 95 -7.19 24.09 -5.33
N ALA A 96 -6.92 24.70 -4.17
CA ALA A 96 -5.69 24.46 -3.42
C ALA A 96 -5.64 23.03 -2.84
N SER A 97 -6.78 22.45 -2.47
CA SER A 97 -6.84 21.10 -1.88
C SER A 97 -6.41 19.99 -2.86
N PRO A 98 -6.95 19.89 -4.09
CA PRO A 98 -6.50 18.90 -5.08
C PRO A 98 -5.06 19.11 -5.57
N TYR A 99 -4.61 20.38 -5.65
CA TYR A 99 -3.22 20.69 -6.02
C TYR A 99 -2.23 20.32 -4.92
N GLY A 100 -2.58 20.56 -3.65
CA GLY A 100 -1.79 20.14 -2.48
C GLY A 100 -1.64 18.63 -2.44
N GLU A 101 -2.74 17.88 -2.58
CA GLU A 101 -2.71 16.42 -2.63
C GLU A 101 -1.85 15.90 -3.81
N ALA A 102 -2.03 16.43 -5.02
CA ALA A 102 -1.24 15.99 -6.17
C ALA A 102 0.25 16.32 -6.01
N SER A 103 0.58 17.46 -5.39
CA SER A 103 1.96 17.86 -5.08
C SER A 103 2.58 16.92 -4.04
N ASP A 104 1.86 16.62 -2.96
CA ASP A 104 2.34 15.75 -1.90
C ASP A 104 2.54 14.31 -2.38
N ARG A 105 1.61 13.79 -3.19
CA ARG A 105 1.75 12.49 -3.85
C ARG A 105 2.97 12.45 -4.76
N ARG A 106 3.21 13.50 -5.56
CA ARG A 106 4.39 13.59 -6.44
C ARG A 106 5.69 13.69 -5.64
N ALA A 107 5.71 14.46 -4.55
CA ALA A 107 6.89 14.59 -3.69
C ALA A 107 7.24 13.26 -3.01
N ALA A 108 6.25 12.55 -2.47
CA ALA A 108 6.42 11.21 -1.91
C ALA A 108 6.89 10.20 -2.98
N SER A 109 6.30 10.25 -4.18
CA SER A 109 6.73 9.40 -5.30
C SER A 109 8.16 9.70 -5.76
N ALA A 110 8.53 10.98 -5.87
CA ALA A 110 9.86 11.41 -6.30
C ALA A 110 10.95 11.03 -5.28
N ALA A 111 10.62 11.01 -3.99
CA ALA A 111 11.50 10.51 -2.95
C ALA A 111 11.85 9.02 -3.13
N ILE A 112 10.93 8.23 -3.70
CA ILE A 112 11.13 6.80 -3.98
C ILE A 112 11.84 6.61 -5.33
N THR A 113 11.37 7.24 -6.40
CA THR A 113 11.89 7.01 -7.76
C THR A 113 13.23 7.68 -8.03
N GLY A 114 13.54 8.78 -7.33
CA GLY A 114 14.80 9.49 -7.43
C GLY A 114 15.91 8.98 -6.50
N ALA A 115 15.66 7.88 -5.78
CA ALA A 115 16.61 7.32 -4.83
C ALA A 115 17.56 6.31 -5.47
N ALA A 116 18.84 6.35 -5.09
CA ALA A 116 19.85 5.42 -5.61
C ALA A 116 19.79 4.03 -4.94
N SER A 117 19.12 3.92 -3.79
CA SER A 117 18.97 2.68 -3.02
C SER A 117 17.74 2.74 -2.12
N VAL A 118 17.35 1.58 -1.56
CA VAL A 118 16.23 1.47 -0.61
C VAL A 118 16.46 2.32 0.66
N SER A 119 17.70 2.38 1.16
CA SER A 119 18.04 3.22 2.32
C SER A 119 17.97 4.71 2.01
N ASP A 120 18.37 5.13 0.79
CA ASP A 120 18.21 6.52 0.32
C ASP A 120 16.72 6.88 0.18
N ALA A 121 15.90 5.99 -0.38
CA ALA A 121 14.46 6.18 -0.47
C ALA A 121 13.82 6.35 0.92
N HIS A 122 14.21 5.50 1.87
CA HIS A 122 13.75 5.62 3.26
C HIS A 122 14.17 6.94 3.90
N ALA A 123 15.43 7.38 3.72
CA ALA A 123 15.90 8.65 4.28
C ALA A 123 15.15 9.85 3.70
N ARG A 124 14.91 9.86 2.39
CA ARG A 124 14.16 10.93 1.69
C ARG A 124 12.70 10.97 2.12
N LEU A 125 12.05 9.80 2.22
CA LEU A 125 10.69 9.72 2.73
C LEU A 125 10.61 10.17 4.20
N GLN A 126 11.59 9.79 5.03
CA GLN A 126 11.66 10.17 6.45
C GLN A 126 11.76 11.69 6.61
N ALA A 127 12.50 12.37 5.74
CA ALA A 127 12.61 13.82 5.73
C ALA A 127 11.27 14.52 5.39
N LEU A 128 10.43 13.89 4.57
CA LEU A 128 9.13 14.44 4.15
C LEU A 128 7.97 14.07 5.08
N ALA A 129 8.08 12.99 5.84
CA ALA A 129 6.99 12.40 6.61
C ALA A 129 6.36 13.33 7.66
N GLY A 130 7.09 14.33 8.15
CA GLY A 130 6.56 15.30 9.12
C GLY A 130 5.53 16.28 8.53
N SER A 131 5.58 16.54 7.23
CA SER A 131 4.71 17.51 6.55
C SER A 131 3.90 16.90 5.40
N ASN A 132 4.16 15.64 5.02
CA ASN A 132 3.52 14.98 3.89
C ASN A 132 2.93 13.63 4.32
N PRO A 133 1.59 13.49 4.36
CA PRO A 133 0.93 12.28 4.84
C PRO A 133 1.15 11.08 3.89
N TYR A 134 1.37 11.31 2.59
CA TYR A 134 1.67 10.25 1.62
C TYR A 134 3.09 9.69 1.82
N ALA A 135 4.06 10.54 2.17
CA ALA A 135 5.40 10.10 2.53
C ALA A 135 5.41 9.31 3.85
N ALA A 136 4.64 9.77 4.85
CA ALA A 136 4.44 9.04 6.10
C ALA A 136 3.78 7.68 5.88
N TYR A 137 2.77 7.61 5.00
CA TYR A 137 2.14 6.36 4.60
C TYR A 137 3.11 5.40 3.90
N ALA A 138 3.90 5.90 2.94
CA ALA A 138 4.87 5.07 2.22
C ALA A 138 5.95 4.47 3.15
N LEU A 139 6.44 5.23 4.14
CA LEU A 139 7.34 4.69 5.17
C LEU A 139 6.68 3.60 6.00
N TYR A 140 5.45 3.85 6.45
CA TYR A 140 4.69 2.88 7.22
C TYR A 140 4.48 1.61 6.41
N GLU A 141 4.14 1.73 5.14
CA GLU A 141 3.96 0.60 4.23
C GLU A 141 5.23 -0.22 4.06
N ILE A 142 6.38 0.42 3.82
CA ILE A 142 7.68 -0.27 3.71
C ILE A 142 7.98 -1.05 4.99
N LYS A 143 7.82 -0.42 6.16
CA LYS A 143 8.05 -1.04 7.46
C LYS A 143 7.11 -2.22 7.70
N ARG A 144 5.81 -2.02 7.46
CA ARG A 144 4.79 -3.03 7.70
C ARG A 144 4.99 -4.26 6.82
N ARG A 145 5.34 -4.06 5.55
CA ARG A 145 5.68 -5.16 4.62
C ARG A 145 6.89 -5.95 5.09
N ALA A 146 7.92 -5.29 5.60
CA ALA A 146 9.10 -5.96 6.15
C ALA A 146 8.74 -6.81 7.40
N GLU A 147 7.93 -6.26 8.30
CA GLU A 147 7.43 -6.98 9.48
C GLU A 147 6.60 -8.21 9.10
N THR A 148 5.67 -8.09 8.14
CA THR A 148 4.87 -9.24 7.66
C THR A 148 5.76 -10.32 7.07
N ARG A 149 6.76 -9.95 6.27
CA ARG A 149 7.72 -10.91 5.71
C ARG A 149 8.50 -11.65 6.78
N ASN A 150 9.02 -10.92 7.77
CA ASN A 150 9.77 -11.52 8.87
C ASN A 150 8.88 -12.46 9.69
N ALA A 151 7.60 -12.10 9.89
CA ALA A 151 6.63 -12.97 10.55
C ALA A 151 6.35 -14.24 9.75
N ILE A 152 6.15 -14.12 8.43
CA ILE A 152 5.98 -15.29 7.53
C ILE A 152 7.22 -16.18 7.57
N LYS A 153 8.42 -15.60 7.48
CA LYS A 153 9.67 -16.34 7.55
C LYS A 153 9.80 -17.09 8.88
N ALA A 154 9.51 -16.43 10.00
CA ALA A 154 9.57 -17.05 11.32
C ALA A 154 8.66 -18.28 11.45
N ILE A 155 7.49 -18.28 10.79
CA ILE A 155 6.60 -19.45 10.73
C ILE A 155 7.31 -20.63 10.06
N PHE A 156 8.02 -20.40 8.96
CA PHE A 156 8.77 -21.44 8.26
C PHE A 156 10.05 -21.86 9.02
N ASP A 157 10.76 -20.92 9.64
CA ASP A 157 11.96 -21.21 10.45
C ASP A 157 11.62 -22.12 11.64
N GLN A 158 10.45 -21.94 12.27
CA GLN A 158 9.96 -22.81 13.34
C GLN A 158 9.77 -24.27 12.88
N VAL A 159 9.47 -24.48 11.60
CA VAL A 159 9.27 -25.81 11.00
C VAL A 159 10.59 -26.38 10.44
N GLN A 160 11.42 -25.53 9.83
CA GLN A 160 12.66 -25.90 9.14
C GLN A 160 13.89 -26.07 10.03
N GLY A 161 13.81 -25.83 11.35
CA GLY A 161 14.89 -26.19 12.27
C GLY A 161 15.36 -27.64 12.09
N ASP A 162 16.46 -28.04 12.75
CA ASP A 162 17.21 -29.33 12.63
C ASP A 162 16.40 -30.65 12.82
N ASN A 163 15.07 -30.60 12.74
CA ASN A 163 14.11 -31.63 13.09
C ASN A 163 13.64 -32.51 11.92
N VAL A 164 13.87 -32.17 10.64
CA VAL A 164 13.49 -33.04 9.50
C VAL A 164 14.75 -33.58 8.81
N PRO A 165 14.99 -34.91 8.81
CA PRO A 165 16.15 -35.51 8.15
C PRO A 165 15.92 -35.59 6.63
N TRP A 166 16.06 -34.45 5.95
CA TRP A 166 15.94 -34.34 4.50
C TRP A 166 17.02 -35.13 3.74
N GLY A 167 18.02 -35.73 4.37
CA GLY A 167 18.98 -36.63 3.72
C GLY A 167 18.54 -38.11 3.69
N LEU A 168 17.50 -38.48 4.47
CA LEU A 168 17.24 -39.87 4.86
C LEU A 168 18.40 -40.52 5.63
N ASP A 169 19.15 -39.73 6.41
CA ASP A 169 20.39 -40.17 7.06
C ASP A 169 20.21 -41.09 8.28
N PHE A 170 18.99 -41.56 8.56
CA PHE A 170 18.69 -42.42 9.70
C PHE A 170 19.08 -43.90 9.44
N ASP A 171 19.28 -44.66 10.52
CA ASP A 171 19.64 -46.08 10.47
C ASP A 171 18.39 -46.98 10.49
N PRO A 172 18.15 -47.81 9.45
CA PRO A 172 17.04 -48.76 9.44
C PRO A 172 17.10 -49.85 10.53
N ALA A 173 18.28 -50.10 11.10
CA ALA A 173 18.47 -51.07 12.18
C ALA A 173 17.97 -50.54 13.53
N ASP A 174 18.01 -49.22 13.74
CA ASP A 174 17.52 -48.58 14.96
C ASP A 174 16.00 -48.31 14.87
N LYS A 175 15.22 -49.34 15.20
CA LYS A 175 13.76 -49.27 15.17
C LYS A 175 13.18 -48.24 16.14
N ALA A 176 13.86 -47.99 17.26
CA ALA A 176 13.41 -47.00 18.25
C ALA A 176 13.59 -45.57 17.70
N ALA A 177 14.72 -45.29 17.06
CA ALA A 177 14.96 -44.02 16.38
C ALA A 177 13.99 -43.77 15.23
N LEU A 178 13.64 -44.80 14.43
CA LEU A 178 12.64 -44.68 13.36
C LEU A 178 11.25 -44.35 13.90
N GLN A 179 10.85 -44.95 15.02
CA GLN A 179 9.56 -44.67 15.64
C GLN A 179 9.51 -43.26 16.25
N ALA A 180 10.59 -42.84 16.92
CA ALA A 180 10.72 -41.47 17.42
C ALA A 180 10.71 -40.44 16.28
N LEU A 181 11.39 -40.75 15.16
CA LEU A 181 11.36 -39.93 13.95
C LEU A 181 9.95 -39.81 13.37
N HIS A 182 9.24 -40.93 13.25
CA HIS A 182 7.86 -40.94 12.75
C HIS A 182 6.96 -40.06 13.62
N SER A 183 7.01 -40.21 14.95
CA SER A 183 6.25 -39.35 15.88
C SER A 183 6.58 -37.87 15.71
N ARG A 184 7.87 -37.52 15.65
CA ARG A 184 8.31 -36.13 15.45
C ARG A 184 7.82 -35.55 14.12
N LEU A 185 7.80 -36.35 13.06
CA LEU A 185 7.32 -35.90 11.75
C LEU A 185 5.80 -35.71 11.72
N LEU A 186 5.03 -36.47 12.52
CA LEU A 186 3.60 -36.21 12.72
C LEU A 186 3.37 -34.88 13.46
N ASP A 187 4.17 -34.58 14.49
CA ASP A 187 4.09 -33.27 15.16
C ASP A 187 4.39 -32.12 14.19
N ILE A 188 5.38 -32.30 13.31
CA ILE A 188 5.71 -31.33 12.25
C ILE A 188 4.58 -31.24 11.21
N ASP A 189 3.91 -32.34 10.86
CA ASP A 189 2.75 -32.34 9.97
C ASP A 189 1.60 -31.49 10.54
N VAL A 190 1.34 -31.63 11.85
CA VAL A 190 0.34 -30.83 12.56
C VAL A 190 0.72 -29.35 12.53
N LEU A 191 1.99 -29.01 12.80
CA LEU A 191 2.46 -27.62 12.73
C LEU A 191 2.29 -27.04 11.31
N LEU A 192 2.74 -27.78 10.29
CA LEU A 192 2.62 -27.41 8.88
C LEU A 192 1.18 -27.26 8.41
N SER A 193 0.24 -28.01 8.99
CA SER A 193 -1.17 -27.93 8.64
C SER A 193 -1.78 -26.55 8.92
N SER A 194 -1.25 -25.83 9.91
CA SER A 194 -1.73 -24.50 10.31
C SER A 194 -1.03 -23.36 9.57
N VAL A 195 0.09 -23.63 8.89
CA VAL A 195 0.90 -22.60 8.21
C VAL A 195 0.09 -21.83 7.14
N PRO A 196 -0.73 -22.47 6.29
CA PRO A 196 -1.56 -21.74 5.32
C PRO A 196 -2.42 -20.66 5.97
N ASP A 197 -3.12 -21.00 7.05
CA ASP A 197 -4.01 -20.09 7.76
C ASP A 197 -3.22 -18.96 8.45
N GLN A 198 -2.07 -19.29 9.05
CA GLN A 198 -1.20 -18.30 9.66
C GLN A 198 -0.66 -17.30 8.63
N VAL A 199 -0.24 -17.76 7.44
CA VAL A 199 0.23 -16.89 6.35
C VAL A 199 -0.89 -15.97 5.87
N VAL A 200 -2.09 -16.52 5.63
CA VAL A 200 -3.25 -15.73 5.20
C VAL A 200 -3.61 -14.69 6.27
N ALA A 201 -3.59 -15.07 7.55
CA ALA A 201 -3.85 -14.16 8.66
C ALA A 201 -2.82 -13.02 8.72
N GLN A 202 -1.53 -13.28 8.50
CA GLN A 202 -0.51 -12.22 8.46
C GLN A 202 -0.73 -11.24 7.31
N LEU A 203 -1.09 -11.74 6.12
CA LEU A 203 -1.37 -10.89 4.96
C LEU A 203 -2.66 -10.07 5.13
N GLN A 204 -3.69 -10.65 5.74
CA GLN A 204 -4.93 -9.93 6.09
C GLN A 204 -4.67 -8.86 7.16
N LYS A 205 -3.85 -9.17 8.16
CA LYS A 205 -3.45 -8.21 9.19
C LYS A 205 -2.69 -7.03 8.57
N GLU A 206 -1.74 -7.30 7.66
CA GLU A 206 -1.05 -6.25 6.90
C GLU A 206 -2.05 -5.33 6.19
N ARG A 207 -3.05 -5.90 5.50
CA ARG A 207 -4.11 -5.12 4.82
C ARG A 207 -4.86 -4.21 5.79
N ALA A 208 -5.30 -4.76 6.91
CA ALA A 208 -6.06 -4.02 7.91
C ALA A 208 -5.24 -2.87 8.49
N ASP A 209 -3.97 -3.13 8.81
CA ASP A 209 -3.04 -2.15 9.36
C ASP A 209 -2.72 -1.03 8.36
N LEU A 210 -2.58 -1.35 7.07
CA LEU A 210 -2.38 -0.36 6.01
C LEU A 210 -3.63 0.49 5.78
N ASN A 211 -4.82 -0.11 5.82
CA ASN A 211 -6.07 0.63 5.71
C ASN A 211 -6.26 1.59 6.90
N ALA A 212 -6.00 1.12 8.12
CA ALA A 212 -6.08 1.93 9.33
C ALA A 212 -5.07 3.09 9.32
N ALA A 213 -3.85 2.84 8.83
CA ALA A 213 -2.86 3.90 8.66
C ALA A 213 -3.28 4.95 7.63
N ALA A 214 -3.86 4.52 6.51
CA ALA A 214 -4.39 5.44 5.50
C ALA A 214 -5.55 6.30 6.03
N GLU A 215 -6.42 5.73 6.85
CA GLU A 215 -7.50 6.47 7.51
C GLU A 215 -6.97 7.46 8.56
N LYS A 216 -6.01 7.03 9.39
CA LYS A 216 -5.38 7.90 10.40
C LYS A 216 -4.64 9.10 9.79
N LEU A 217 -4.10 8.92 8.58
CA LEU A 217 -3.39 9.97 7.83
C LEU A 217 -4.32 10.80 6.94
N ASP A 218 -5.64 10.61 7.04
CA ASP A 218 -6.67 11.30 6.27
C ASP A 218 -6.42 11.26 4.75
N LEU A 219 -5.94 10.12 4.25
CA LEU A 219 -5.66 9.96 2.82
C LEU A 219 -6.98 9.87 2.02
N SER A 220 -6.97 10.48 0.84
CA SER A 220 -8.16 10.53 -0.01
C SER A 220 -8.72 9.14 -0.34
N ASN A 221 -10.03 9.06 -0.49
CA ASN A 221 -10.72 7.82 -0.89
C ASN A 221 -10.19 7.29 -2.23
N GLN A 222 -9.83 8.20 -3.15
CA GLN A 222 -9.25 7.85 -4.44
C GLN A 222 -7.89 7.17 -4.27
N PHE A 223 -6.99 7.76 -3.47
CA PHE A 223 -5.70 7.13 -3.20
C PHE A 223 -5.86 5.77 -2.52
N ARG A 224 -6.76 5.66 -1.54
CA ARG A 224 -7.07 4.39 -0.88
C ARG A 224 -7.56 3.33 -1.87
N ALA A 225 -8.44 3.69 -2.81
CA ALA A 225 -8.92 2.77 -3.84
C ALA A 225 -7.79 2.35 -4.81
N GLU A 226 -6.94 3.28 -5.23
CA GLU A 226 -5.79 3.02 -6.10
C GLU A 226 -4.76 2.08 -5.44
N MET A 227 -4.58 2.16 -4.12
CA MET A 227 -3.66 1.29 -3.38
C MET A 227 -4.22 -0.13 -3.15
N GLN A 228 -5.53 -0.31 -3.10
CA GLN A 228 -6.15 -1.62 -2.80
C GLN A 228 -5.92 -2.68 -3.88
N GLN A 229 -5.92 -2.31 -5.16
CA GLN A 229 -5.72 -3.27 -6.24
C GLN A 229 -4.32 -3.92 -6.25
N PRO A 230 -3.20 -3.15 -6.29
CA PRO A 230 -1.87 -3.76 -6.29
C PRO A 230 -1.58 -4.51 -4.98
N MET A 231 -2.12 -4.04 -3.86
CA MET A 231 -2.01 -4.74 -2.58
C MET A 231 -2.74 -6.09 -2.61
N GLY A 232 -3.97 -6.13 -3.12
CA GLY A 232 -4.75 -7.36 -3.24
C GLY A 232 -4.10 -8.39 -4.16
N GLN A 233 -3.53 -7.93 -5.28
CA GLN A 233 -2.77 -8.80 -6.19
C GLN A 233 -1.53 -9.37 -5.50
N ARG A 234 -0.71 -8.52 -4.86
CA ARG A 234 0.47 -8.97 -4.10
C ARG A 234 0.11 -9.99 -3.03
N GLN A 235 -0.95 -9.74 -2.25
CA GLN A 235 -1.39 -10.67 -1.21
C GLN A 235 -1.84 -12.01 -1.78
N LYS A 236 -2.54 -12.00 -2.92
CA LYS A 236 -2.93 -13.23 -3.61
C LYS A 236 -1.70 -14.00 -4.10
N GLU A 237 -0.74 -13.33 -4.72
CA GLU A 237 0.50 -13.94 -5.22
C GLU A 237 1.34 -14.52 -4.07
N LEU A 238 1.63 -13.73 -3.04
CA LEU A 238 2.39 -14.18 -1.86
C LEU A 238 1.66 -15.28 -1.09
N GLY A 239 0.35 -15.12 -0.88
CA GLY A 239 -0.48 -16.13 -0.19
C GLY A 239 -0.47 -17.45 -0.94
N THR A 240 -0.77 -17.45 -2.24
CA THR A 240 -0.75 -18.66 -3.07
C THR A 240 0.62 -19.34 -3.03
N PHE A 241 1.68 -18.53 -3.11
CA PHE A 241 3.05 -19.02 -3.13
C PHE A 241 3.46 -19.70 -1.81
N TYR A 242 3.35 -19.00 -0.67
CA TYR A 242 3.76 -19.55 0.62
C TYR A 242 2.86 -20.71 1.07
N VAL A 243 1.58 -20.69 0.71
CA VAL A 243 0.67 -21.84 0.94
C VAL A 243 1.15 -23.05 0.14
N ALA A 244 1.50 -22.88 -1.15
CA ALA A 244 2.02 -23.97 -1.96
C ALA A 244 3.34 -24.54 -1.39
N LEU A 245 4.23 -23.67 -0.89
CA LEU A 245 5.46 -24.10 -0.22
C LEU A 245 5.15 -24.93 1.05
N ALA A 246 4.24 -24.46 1.89
CA ALA A 246 3.85 -25.16 3.12
C ALA A 246 3.23 -26.53 2.82
N VAL A 247 2.27 -26.61 1.89
CA VAL A 247 1.61 -27.86 1.48
C VAL A 247 2.60 -28.86 0.89
N THR A 248 3.53 -28.39 0.05
CA THR A 248 4.54 -29.27 -0.57
C THR A 248 5.53 -29.78 0.47
N THR A 249 5.98 -28.91 1.38
CA THR A 249 6.88 -29.28 2.49
C THR A 249 6.22 -30.30 3.42
N ARG A 250 4.93 -30.12 3.72
CA ARG A 250 4.11 -31.05 4.49
C ARG A 250 4.05 -32.43 3.85
N LYS A 251 3.73 -32.48 2.55
CA LYS A 251 3.70 -33.73 1.79
C LYS A 251 5.05 -34.45 1.85
N ALA A 252 6.15 -33.72 1.68
CA ALA A 252 7.49 -34.29 1.74
C ALA A 252 7.84 -34.84 3.14
N ALA A 253 7.47 -34.13 4.22
CA ALA A 253 7.64 -34.60 5.58
C ALA A 253 6.82 -35.88 5.86
N GLY A 254 5.57 -35.93 5.39
CA GLY A 254 4.72 -37.12 5.45
C GLY A 254 5.34 -38.31 4.71
N THR A 255 5.90 -38.09 3.51
CA THR A 255 6.62 -39.14 2.78
C THR A 255 7.83 -39.68 3.55
N ILE A 256 8.58 -38.83 4.27
CA ILE A 256 9.67 -39.31 5.14
C ILE A 256 9.12 -40.15 6.29
N ALA A 257 7.99 -39.76 6.89
CA ALA A 257 7.35 -40.52 7.96
C ALA A 257 6.89 -41.90 7.48
N ASP A 258 6.34 -41.98 6.26
CA ASP A 258 5.92 -43.23 5.63
C ASP A 258 7.12 -44.13 5.29
N ILE A 259 8.24 -43.55 4.83
CA ILE A 259 9.51 -44.28 4.63
C ILE A 259 10.00 -44.87 5.95
N ALA A 260 10.02 -44.07 7.02
CA ALA A 260 10.46 -44.53 8.34
C ALA A 260 9.59 -45.69 8.85
N LEU A 261 8.27 -45.60 8.68
CA LEU A 261 7.33 -46.65 9.07
C LEU A 261 7.51 -47.93 8.23
N ALA A 262 7.69 -47.80 6.91
CA ALA A 262 7.92 -48.93 6.01
C ALA A 262 9.25 -49.65 6.33
N LEU A 263 10.30 -48.89 6.65
CA LEU A 263 11.59 -49.43 7.09
C LEU A 263 11.50 -50.03 8.50
N GLN A 264 10.67 -49.49 9.39
CA GLN A 264 10.45 -50.06 10.72
C GLN A 264 9.83 -51.46 10.62
N ALA A 265 8.80 -51.62 9.77
CA ALA A 265 8.10 -52.88 9.57
C ALA A 265 8.84 -53.90 8.67
N GLY A 266 9.77 -53.42 7.84
CA GLY A 266 10.47 -54.20 6.82
C GLY A 266 11.90 -54.62 7.20
N LYS A 267 12.55 -55.34 6.27
CA LYS A 267 13.98 -55.69 6.38
C LYS A 267 14.79 -54.75 5.49
N ALA A 268 15.55 -53.86 6.11
CA ALA A 268 16.51 -53.00 5.43
C ALA A 268 17.70 -52.74 6.34
N THR A 269 18.84 -52.45 5.72
CA THR A 269 20.09 -52.03 6.37
C THR A 269 20.64 -50.82 5.62
N LYS A 270 21.56 -50.08 6.23
CA LYS A 270 22.29 -49.01 5.55
C LYS A 270 23.54 -49.60 4.89
N GLY A 271 23.64 -49.44 3.57
CA GLY A 271 24.81 -49.84 2.78
C GLY A 271 26.00 -48.93 3.04
N ALA A 272 27.20 -49.38 2.65
CA ALA A 272 28.44 -48.62 2.77
C ALA A 272 28.45 -47.31 1.95
N ASP A 273 27.59 -47.22 0.94
CA ASP A 273 27.33 -46.03 0.12
C ASP A 273 26.28 -45.08 0.73
N GLY A 274 25.79 -45.38 1.94
CA GLY A 274 24.78 -44.60 2.64
C GLY A 274 23.34 -44.87 2.18
N LYS A 275 23.12 -45.72 1.16
CA LYS A 275 21.78 -46.06 0.65
C LYS A 275 21.15 -47.21 1.42
N PHE A 276 19.84 -47.41 1.26
CA PHE A 276 19.17 -48.55 1.85
C PHE A 276 19.45 -49.84 1.04
N ALA A 277 19.96 -50.86 1.73
CA ALA A 277 20.04 -52.22 1.23
C ALA A 277 18.87 -53.04 1.79
N TYR A 278 17.95 -53.44 0.91
CA TYR A 278 16.73 -54.15 1.28
C TYR A 278 16.98 -55.65 1.43
N GLY A 279 16.45 -56.24 2.51
CA GLY A 279 16.51 -57.67 2.78
C GLY A 279 15.31 -58.45 2.23
N ASP A 280 14.31 -57.77 1.66
CA ASP A 280 13.15 -58.37 1.00
C ASP A 280 12.55 -57.44 -0.08
N ASP A 281 11.96 -58.06 -1.11
CA ASP A 281 11.39 -57.33 -2.26
C ASP A 281 10.14 -56.52 -1.90
N ALA A 282 9.40 -56.91 -0.85
CA ALA A 282 8.19 -56.22 -0.44
C ALA A 282 8.51 -54.86 0.22
N THR A 283 9.55 -54.80 1.04
CA THR A 283 10.07 -53.55 1.63
C THR A 283 10.61 -52.64 0.53
N LYS A 284 11.39 -53.19 -0.41
CA LYS A 284 11.88 -52.44 -1.58
C LYS A 284 10.73 -51.83 -2.39
N ALA A 285 9.71 -52.63 -2.71
CA ALA A 285 8.55 -52.19 -3.48
C ALA A 285 7.73 -51.10 -2.78
N LYS A 286 7.79 -51.00 -1.44
CA LYS A 286 7.13 -49.94 -0.66
C LYS A 286 8.00 -48.68 -0.53
N VAL A 287 9.30 -48.83 -0.28
CA VAL A 287 10.19 -47.70 0.05
C VAL A 287 10.68 -46.96 -1.19
N GLU A 288 11.09 -47.65 -2.25
CA GLU A 288 11.64 -47.02 -3.46
C GLU A 288 10.68 -46.01 -4.14
N PRO A 289 9.36 -46.31 -4.29
CA PRO A 289 8.43 -45.32 -4.84
C PRO A 289 8.31 -44.08 -3.97
N LEU A 290 8.38 -44.22 -2.64
CA LEU A 290 8.33 -43.08 -1.70
C LEU A 290 9.59 -42.23 -1.80
N ILE A 291 10.77 -42.83 -1.99
CA ILE A 291 12.03 -42.10 -2.21
C ILE A 291 11.96 -41.29 -3.52
N ALA A 292 11.40 -41.87 -4.58
CA ALA A 292 11.20 -41.17 -5.84
C ALA A 292 10.24 -39.96 -5.66
N GLN A 293 9.10 -40.15 -4.98
CA GLN A 293 8.16 -39.07 -4.66
C GLN A 293 8.81 -37.96 -3.81
N LEU A 294 9.61 -38.34 -2.83
CA LEU A 294 10.34 -37.40 -1.99
C LEU A 294 11.37 -36.60 -2.79
N THR A 295 12.05 -37.24 -3.73
CA THR A 295 13.02 -36.58 -4.63
C THR A 295 12.33 -35.57 -5.54
N GLU A 296 11.18 -35.94 -6.12
CA GLU A 296 10.35 -35.03 -6.91
C GLU A 296 9.88 -33.84 -6.06
N ALA A 297 9.33 -34.10 -4.87
CA ALA A 297 8.87 -33.07 -3.95
C ALA A 297 10.01 -32.11 -3.53
N ARG A 298 11.22 -32.62 -3.27
CA ARG A 298 12.40 -31.79 -3.00
C ARG A 298 12.75 -30.89 -4.18
N GLY A 299 12.67 -31.40 -5.41
CA GLY A 299 12.85 -30.61 -6.62
C GLY A 299 11.83 -29.46 -6.74
N VAL A 300 10.58 -29.72 -6.39
CA VAL A 300 9.52 -28.69 -6.35
C VAL A 300 9.79 -27.67 -5.23
N ILE A 301 10.14 -28.12 -4.03
CA ILE A 301 10.46 -27.25 -2.88
C ILE A 301 11.64 -26.33 -3.22
N ALA A 302 12.70 -26.85 -3.85
CA ALA A 302 13.85 -26.04 -4.27
C ALA A 302 13.46 -24.97 -5.29
N LYS A 303 12.65 -25.33 -6.31
CA LYS A 303 12.12 -24.36 -7.29
C LYS A 303 11.25 -23.29 -6.64
N LEU A 304 10.41 -23.69 -5.68
CA LEU A 304 9.60 -22.76 -4.91
C LEU A 304 10.51 -21.84 -4.08
N ALA A 305 11.47 -22.37 -3.32
CA ALA A 305 12.38 -21.55 -2.52
C ALA A 305 13.16 -20.51 -3.35
N GLU A 306 13.61 -20.85 -4.56
CA GLU A 306 14.22 -19.88 -5.48
C GLU A 306 13.20 -18.85 -6.01
N ALA A 307 11.99 -19.27 -6.33
CA ALA A 307 10.91 -18.35 -6.68
C ALA A 307 10.51 -17.41 -5.51
N ALA A 308 10.64 -17.88 -4.25
CA ALA A 308 10.43 -17.06 -3.06
C ALA A 308 11.43 -15.91 -3.01
N LYS A 309 12.72 -16.19 -3.25
CA LYS A 309 13.77 -15.17 -3.32
C LYS A 309 13.48 -14.14 -4.42
N ALA A 310 13.03 -14.61 -5.59
CA ALA A 310 12.69 -13.72 -6.71
C ALA A 310 11.45 -12.85 -6.41
N LEU A 311 10.41 -13.41 -5.78
CA LEU A 311 9.25 -12.66 -5.30
C LEU A 311 9.64 -11.64 -4.22
N ASP A 312 10.52 -12.04 -3.30
CA ASP A 312 11.04 -11.18 -2.25
C ASP A 312 11.86 -10.03 -2.81
N GLN A 313 12.65 -10.23 -3.87
CA GLN A 313 13.33 -9.16 -4.58
C GLN A 313 12.31 -8.23 -5.28
N ARG A 314 11.36 -8.80 -6.03
CA ARG A 314 10.34 -8.05 -6.78
C ARG A 314 9.50 -7.14 -5.89
N TYR A 315 9.12 -7.62 -4.71
CA TYR A 315 8.28 -6.89 -3.76
C TYR A 315 9.06 -6.26 -2.59
N GLY A 316 10.35 -6.54 -2.48
CA GLY A 316 11.22 -6.07 -1.39
C GLY A 316 12.00 -4.82 -1.69
N ASP A 317 12.44 -4.64 -2.93
CA ASP A 317 13.28 -3.48 -3.29
C ASP A 317 12.47 -2.23 -3.61
N GLY A 318 11.14 -2.33 -3.77
CA GLY A 318 10.27 -1.19 -4.08
C GLY A 318 10.59 -0.46 -5.40
N SER A 319 11.69 -0.81 -6.07
CA SER A 319 12.29 -0.12 -7.22
C SER A 319 11.92 -0.75 -8.56
N GLN A 320 11.42 -2.00 -8.57
CA GLN A 320 11.17 -2.74 -9.81
C GLN A 320 9.69 -2.82 -10.24
N GLN A 321 8.77 -2.22 -9.47
CA GLN A 321 7.36 -2.16 -9.84
C GLN A 321 6.87 -0.72 -9.85
N ARG A 322 7.37 0.08 -10.80
CA ARG A 322 6.63 1.19 -11.46
C ARG A 322 7.45 1.80 -12.58
#